data_AF-A0A1H8M830-F1
#
_entry.id   AF-A0A1H8M830-F1
#
_cell.length_a   1.000
_cell.length_b   1.000
_cell.length_c   1.000
_cell.angle_alpha   90.00
_cell.angle_beta   90.00
_cell.angle_gamma   90.00
#
_symmetry.space_group_name_H-M   'P 1'
#
loop_
_entity.id
_entity.type
_entity.pdbx_description
1 polymer ?
#
loop_
_entity_poly.entity_id
_entity_poly.type
_entity_poly.pdbx_seq_one_letter_code
_entity_poly.pdbx_strand_id
1 'polypeptide(L)' 'MTKIIRMNGLVNMLRVSRSSIIRLEARGDFVPKIRIGARAVGYSEAAVTAWLEKRGLELEEPKK' A
#
# COMPACT_ATOMS: atom_id res chain seq x y z
N MET A 1 -15.29 0.59 -9.43
CA MET A 1 -14.49 1.82 -9.24
C MET A 1 -13.17 1.44 -8.61
N THR A 2 -12.04 1.81 -9.23
CA THR A 2 -10.71 1.47 -8.68
C THR A 2 -10.32 2.53 -7.65
N LYS A 3 -10.40 2.21 -6.36
CA LYS A 3 -10.01 3.11 -5.29
C LYS A 3 -8.48 3.17 -5.21
N ILE A 4 -7.94 4.40 -5.20
CA ILE A 4 -6.50 4.64 -5.18
C ILE A 4 -6.11 5.22 -3.81
N ILE A 5 -5.19 4.55 -3.13
CA ILE A 5 -4.67 4.95 -1.83
C ILE A 5 -3.34 5.70 -2.01
N ARG A 6 -3.17 6.82 -1.31
CA ARG A 6 -1.90 7.58 -1.27
C ARG A 6 -0.98 7.00 -0.20
N MET A 7 0.30 7.36 -0.25
CA MET A 7 1.31 6.91 0.72
C MET A 7 0.86 7.00 2.19
N ASN A 8 0.23 8.10 2.61
CA ASN A 8 -0.26 8.24 3.99
C ASN A 8 -1.33 7.21 4.34
N GLY A 9 -2.25 6.92 3.41
CA GLY A 9 -3.25 5.87 3.61
C GLY A 9 -2.62 4.49 3.67
N LEU A 10 -1.58 4.24 2.88
CA LEU A 10 -0.81 3.00 2.90
C LEU A 10 -0.10 2.79 4.25
N VAL A 11 0.55 3.82 4.77
CA VAL A 11 1.22 3.80 6.09
C VAL A 11 0.21 3.46 7.18
N ASN A 12 -0.98 4.07 7.15
CA ASN A 12 -2.03 3.78 8.11
C ASN A 12 -2.60 2.37 7.98
N MET A 13 -2.79 1.90 6.73
CA MET A 13 -3.34 0.58 6.43
C MET A 13 -2.37 -0.55 6.78
N LEU A 14 -1.09 -0.41 6.41
CA LEU A 14 -0.06 -1.42 6.59
C LEU A 14 0.64 -1.33 7.97
N ARG A 15 0.39 -0.27 8.75
CA ARG A 15 1.05 0.02 10.03
C ARG A 15 2.59 0.02 9.97
N VAL A 16 3.15 0.35 8.80
CA VAL A 16 4.59 0.47 8.59
C VAL A 16 4.98 1.88 8.16
N SER A 17 6.22 2.24 8.42
CA SER A 17 6.75 3.53 7.99
C SER A 17 6.83 3.63 6.46
N ARG A 18 6.80 4.87 5.96
CA ARG A 18 7.01 5.17 4.54
C ARG A 18 8.32 4.60 4.00
N SER A 19 9.39 4.61 4.81
CA SER A 19 10.69 4.07 4.41
C SER A 19 10.64 2.54 4.25
N SER A 20 9.86 1.84 5.06
CA SER A 20 9.61 0.40 4.85
C SER A 20 8.92 0.13 3.53
N ILE A 21 7.89 0.90 3.18
CA ILE A 21 7.17 0.76 1.90
C ILE A 21 8.12 1.01 0.73
N ILE A 22 8.92 2.08 0.76
CA ILE A 22 9.90 2.38 -0.28
C ILE A 22 10.94 1.25 -0.42
N ARG A 23 11.35 0.62 0.69
CA ARG A 23 12.25 -0.55 0.63
C ARG A 23 11.58 -1.75 -0.02
N LEU A 24 10.31 -2.00 0.24
CA LEU A 24 9.56 -3.08 -0.40
C LEU A 24 9.41 -2.82 -1.91
N GLU A 25 9.13 -1.57 -2.30
CA GLU A 25 9.11 -1.15 -3.70
C GLU A 25 10.46 -1.35 -4.39
N ALA A 26 11.55 -0.93 -3.75
CA ALA A 26 12.90 -1.07 -4.29
C ALA A 26 13.32 -2.55 -4.47
N ARG A 27 12.77 -3.45 -3.64
CA ARG A 27 12.96 -4.90 -3.77
C ARG A 27 12.09 -5.54 -4.85
N GLY A 28 11.15 -4.80 -5.46
CA GLY A 28 10.17 -5.36 -6.40
C GLY A 28 9.12 -6.26 -5.75
N ASP A 29 9.02 -6.22 -4.41
CA ASP A 29 8.17 -7.10 -3.59
C ASP A 29 6.94 -6.33 -3.09
N PHE A 30 6.54 -5.30 -3.82
CA PHE A 30 5.41 -4.46 -3.50
C PHE A 30 4.58 -4.13 -4.74
N VAL A 31 3.35 -3.68 -4.52
CA VAL A 31 2.44 -3.32 -5.61
C VAL A 31 2.98 -2.14 -6.43
N PRO A 32 2.74 -2.11 -7.75
CA PRO A 32 3.22 -1.03 -8.60
C PRO A 32 2.53 0.30 -8.26
N LYS A 33 3.33 1.37 -8.21
CA LYS A 33 2.84 2.73 -8.04
C LYS A 33 2.09 3.21 -9.30
N ILE A 34 0.94 3.82 -9.08
CA ILE A 34 0.11 4.47 -10.09
C ILE A 34 0.39 5.97 -10.01
N ARG A 35 0.85 6.55 -11.12
CA ARG A 35 1.06 8.00 -11.21
C ARG A 35 -0.28 8.69 -11.43
N ILE A 36 -0.68 9.52 -10.46
CA ILE A 36 -1.93 10.29 -10.50
C ILE A 36 -1.70 11.70 -11.04
N GLY A 37 -0.47 12.22 -10.88
CA GLY A 37 -0.08 13.52 -11.41
C GLY A 37 1.42 13.75 -11.38
N ALA A 38 1.84 14.99 -11.66
CA ALA A 38 3.25 15.35 -11.80
C ALA A 38 4.11 14.95 -10.57
N ARG A 39 3.59 15.21 -9.36
CA ARG A 39 4.22 14.90 -8.06
C ARG A 39 3.40 13.93 -7.21
N ALA A 40 2.35 13.34 -7.78
CA ALA A 40 1.39 12.53 -7.05
C ALA A 40 1.45 11.07 -7.50
N VAL A 41 1.69 10.17 -6.55
CA VAL A 41 1.61 8.73 -6.72
C VAL A 41 0.58 8.15 -5.76
N GLY A 42 -0.04 7.05 -6.15
CA GLY A 42 -0.88 6.23 -5.30
C GLY A 42 -0.82 4.78 -5.72
N TYR A 43 -1.62 3.95 -5.07
CA TYR A 43 -1.61 2.50 -5.22
C TYR A 43 -3.04 2.02 -5.32
N SER A 44 -3.28 1.01 -6.14
CA SER A 44 -4.60 0.37 -6.20
C SER A 44 -4.90 -0.29 -4.86
N GLU A 45 -6.00 0.09 -4.22
CA GLU A 45 -6.45 -0.53 -2.96
C GLU A 45 -6.60 -2.04 -3.13
N ALA A 46 -7.24 -2.48 -4.21
CA ALA A 46 -7.42 -3.90 -4.50
C ALA A 46 -6.08 -4.65 -4.63
N ALA A 47 -5.07 -4.04 -5.24
CA ALA A 47 -3.75 -4.67 -5.35
C ALA A 47 -3.06 -4.77 -3.99
N VAL A 48 -3.16 -3.72 -3.16
CA VAL A 48 -2.57 -3.71 -1.80
C VAL A 48 -3.24 -4.77 -0.92
N THR A 49 -4.57 -4.89 -0.97
CA THR A 49 -5.32 -5.92 -0.26
C THR A 49 -4.91 -7.32 -0.71
N ALA A 50 -4.86 -7.58 -2.02
CA ALA A 50 -4.39 -8.86 -2.54
C ALA A 50 -2.94 -9.19 -2.14
N TRP A 51 -2.08 -8.17 -2.06
CA TRP A 51 -0.70 -8.32 -1.58
C TRP A 51 -0.63 -8.68 -0.09
N LEU A 52 -1.51 -8.10 0.75
CA LEU A 52 -1.64 -8.43 2.17
C LEU A 52 -2.11 -9.87 2.36
N GLU A 53 -3.18 -10.26 1.64
CA GLU A 53 -3.73 -11.62 1.66
C GLU A 53 -2.67 -12.65 1.26
N LYS A 54 -1.90 -12.38 0.20
CA LYS A 54 -0.81 -13.26 -0.24
C LYS A 54 0.28 -13.46 0.82
N ARG A 55 0.52 -12.47 1.68
CA ARG A 55 1.52 -12.54 2.75
C ARG A 55 1.00 -13.20 4.04
N GLY A 56 -0.30 -13.50 4.13
CA GLY A 56 -0.92 -13.91 5.38
C GLY A 56 -0.81 -12.83 6.46
N LEU A 57 -0.61 -11.56 6.05
CA LEU A 57 -0.69 -10.43 6.97
C LEU A 57 -2.19 -10.23 7.22
N GLU A 58 -2.67 -10.78 8.33
CA GLU A 58 -4.01 -10.46 8.82
C GLU A 58 -4.08 -8.95 9.01
N LEU A 59 -5.02 -8.32 8.31
CA LEU A 59 -5.50 -7.01 8.69
C LEU A 59 -6.14 -7.20 10.07
N GLU A 60 -5.37 -7.03 11.15
CA GLU A 60 -5.96 -6.83 12.47
C GLU A 60 -6.88 -5.62 12.33
N GLU A 61 -8.20 -5.88 12.33
CA GLU A 61 -9.20 -4.84 12.29
C GLU A 61 -8.88 -3.82 13.39
N PRO A 62 -8.93 -2.51 13.09
CA PRO A 62 -8.67 -1.51 14.12
C PRO A 62 -9.66 -1.75 15.26
N LYS A 63 -9.16 -2.23 16.41
CA LYS A 63 -9.94 -2.30 17.65
C LYS A 63 -10.51 -0.90 17.91
N LYS A 64 -11.84 -0.85 17.88
CA LYS A 64 -12.68 0.32 18.09
C LYS A 64 -12.48 0.91 19.49
#